data_AF-A0A1G2SAU2-F1
#
_entry.id   AF-A0A1G2SAU2-F1
#
_cell.length_a   1.000
_cell.length_b   1.000
_cell.length_c   1.000
_cell.angle_alpha   90.00
_cell.angle_beta   90.00
_cell.angle_gamma   90.00
#
_symmetry.space_group_name_H-M   'P 1'
#
loop_
_entity.id
_entity.type
_entity.pdbx_description
1 polymer ?
#
loop_
_entity_poly.entity_id
_entity_poly.type
_entity_poly.pdbx_seq_one_letter_code
_entity_poly.pdbx_strand_id
1 'polypeptide(L)'
;MKKTTLGLGALALTLGVMGMSAGVASAYQGDPNTKGPNYSLERHEAMEKAFENKDYSAWKDLMQGRGRVSQVVTPENFSKFAEAHELMEQGKVAEAQKIRQELGLGLHNGSLKGGMNGTGMHRGMNR
;
A
#
# COMPACT_ATOMS: atom_id res chain seq x y z
N MET A 1 -28.46 -14.72 -77.47
CA MET A 1 -27.56 -15.65 -76.76
C MET A 1 -26.22 -14.97 -76.47
N LYS A 2 -25.92 -14.65 -75.20
CA LYS A 2 -24.57 -14.57 -74.60
C LYS A 2 -24.74 -14.93 -73.11
N LYS A 3 -23.85 -15.78 -72.60
CA LYS A 3 -24.02 -16.61 -71.40
C LYS A 3 -23.53 -15.90 -70.12
N THR A 4 -24.30 -16.09 -69.06
CA THR A 4 -24.01 -16.14 -67.59
C THR A 4 -22.59 -15.89 -67.08
N THR A 5 -22.48 -15.15 -65.96
CA THR A 5 -22.02 -15.70 -64.66
C THR A 5 -22.28 -14.73 -63.48
N LEU A 6 -23.03 -15.21 -62.48
CA LEU A 6 -23.07 -14.70 -61.11
C LEU A 6 -21.74 -15.03 -60.40
N GLY A 7 -21.31 -14.16 -59.48
CA GLY A 7 -20.24 -14.45 -58.53
C GLY A 7 -20.27 -13.52 -57.32
N LEU A 8 -20.83 -14.02 -56.21
CA LEU A 8 -20.75 -13.47 -54.85
C LEU A 8 -19.30 -13.41 -54.36
N GLY A 9 -18.90 -12.36 -53.62
CA GLY A 9 -17.58 -12.33 -53.00
C GLY A 9 -17.27 -11.12 -52.13
N ALA A 10 -17.79 -11.14 -50.91
CA ALA A 10 -17.22 -10.60 -49.66
C ALA A 10 -16.79 -9.12 -49.56
N LEU A 11 -17.54 -8.38 -48.72
CA LEU A 11 -17.07 -7.24 -47.93
C LEU A 11 -15.80 -7.61 -47.14
N ALA A 12 -14.82 -6.70 -47.10
CA ALA A 12 -13.87 -6.62 -45.99
C ALA A 12 -13.35 -5.17 -45.83
N LEU A 13 -14.14 -4.33 -45.17
CA LEU A 13 -13.63 -3.11 -44.51
C LEU A 13 -12.89 -3.54 -43.25
N THR A 14 -11.59 -3.83 -43.34
CA THR A 14 -10.77 -4.05 -42.15
C THR A 14 -10.29 -2.71 -41.62
N LEU A 15 -11.16 -2.05 -40.85
CA LEU A 15 -10.74 -1.08 -39.84
C LEU A 15 -9.87 -1.85 -38.84
N GLY A 16 -8.54 -1.72 -38.99
CA GLY A 16 -7.57 -2.26 -38.05
C GLY A 16 -7.75 -1.56 -36.71
N VAL A 17 -8.54 -2.17 -35.83
CA VAL A 17 -8.61 -1.82 -34.42
C VAL A 17 -7.20 -1.99 -33.86
N MET A 18 -6.54 -0.87 -33.56
CA MET A 18 -5.40 -0.86 -32.64
C MET A 18 -5.92 -1.34 -31.29
N GLY A 19 -5.89 -2.66 -31.10
CA GLY A 19 -6.20 -3.31 -29.84
C GLY A 19 -5.21 -2.81 -28.80
N MET A 20 -5.74 -2.08 -27.84
CA MET A 20 -5.05 -1.59 -26.65
C MET A 20 -4.40 -2.79 -25.96
N SER A 21 -3.09 -2.99 -26.14
CA SER A 21 -2.34 -3.83 -25.20
C SER A 21 -2.14 -3.00 -23.94
N ALA A 22 -3.20 -2.91 -23.13
CA ALA A 22 -3.07 -2.53 -21.74
C ALA A 22 -2.22 -3.63 -21.09
N GLY A 23 -0.90 -3.40 -21.02
CA GLY A 23 0.01 -4.29 -20.34
C GLY A 23 -0.52 -4.49 -18.94
N VAL A 24 -0.82 -5.74 -18.58
CA VAL A 24 -1.13 -6.11 -17.20
C VAL A 24 0.10 -5.75 -16.38
N ALA A 25 0.06 -4.60 -15.72
CA ALA A 25 1.08 -4.22 -14.77
C ALA A 25 0.97 -5.19 -13.60
N SER A 26 1.85 -6.18 -13.56
CA SER A 26 2.05 -6.99 -12.36
C SER A 26 2.71 -6.08 -11.33
N ALA A 27 1.90 -5.42 -10.51
CA ALA A 27 2.41 -4.79 -9.31
C ALA A 27 2.85 -5.91 -8.38
N TYR A 28 4.16 -6.02 -8.15
CA TYR A 28 4.71 -6.91 -7.15
C TYR A 28 4.05 -6.60 -5.80
N GLN A 29 3.08 -7.44 -5.41
CA GLN A 29 2.55 -7.47 -4.05
C GLN A 29 3.60 -8.22 -3.24
N GLY A 30 4.43 -7.47 -2.49
CA GLY A 30 5.46 -8.06 -1.65
C GLY A 30 4.91 -9.16 -0.74
N ASP A 31 5.77 -10.10 -0.35
CA ASP A 31 5.37 -11.21 0.52
C ASP A 31 4.92 -10.68 1.90
N PRO A 32 3.66 -10.90 2.32
CA PRO A 32 3.13 -10.45 3.61
C PRO A 32 3.83 -11.10 4.81
N ASN A 33 4.59 -12.18 4.60
CA ASN A 33 5.38 -12.82 5.64
C ASN A 33 6.77 -12.20 5.81
N THR A 34 7.19 -11.30 4.91
CA THR A 34 8.49 -10.63 5.03
C THR A 34 8.48 -9.69 6.24
N LYS A 35 9.26 -10.03 7.27
CA LYS A 35 9.44 -9.21 8.46
C LYS A 35 10.59 -8.22 8.26
N GLY A 36 10.44 -7.00 8.77
CA GLY A 36 11.49 -5.99 8.70
C GLY A 36 12.70 -6.34 9.57
N PRO A 37 13.86 -5.67 9.37
CA PRO A 37 15.10 -5.95 10.09
C PRO A 37 15.03 -5.71 11.61
N ASN A 38 13.96 -5.08 12.10
CA ASN A 38 13.72 -4.79 13.51
C ASN A 38 12.69 -5.75 14.15
N TYR A 39 12.30 -6.83 13.46
CA TYR A 39 11.38 -7.82 13.99
C TYR A 39 12.14 -8.93 14.72
N SER A 40 11.73 -9.21 15.95
CA SER A 40 11.97 -10.46 16.66
C SER A 40 10.67 -10.87 17.34
N LEU A 41 10.47 -12.18 17.58
CA LEU A 41 9.27 -12.66 18.27
C LEU A 41 9.15 -12.05 19.67
N GLU A 42 10.26 -12.03 20.42
CA GLU A 42 10.33 -11.44 21.76
C GLU A 42 9.92 -9.96 21.75
N ARG A 43 10.42 -9.16 20.80
CA ARG A 43 10.06 -7.75 20.68
C ARG A 43 8.57 -7.58 20.35
N HIS A 44 8.03 -8.44 19.48
CA HIS A 44 6.63 -8.41 19.12
C HIS A 44 5.74 -8.70 20.33
N GLU A 45 6.00 -9.78 21.06
CA GLU A 45 5.25 -10.13 22.27
C GLU A 45 5.34 -9.04 23.35
N ALA A 46 6.52 -8.44 23.54
CA ALA A 46 6.70 -7.31 24.45
C ALA A 46 5.88 -6.08 24.02
N MET A 47 5.77 -5.85 22.71
CA MET A 47 4.98 -4.76 22.14
C MET A 47 3.47 -5.01 22.34
N GLU A 48 3.01 -6.24 22.11
CA GLU A 48 1.61 -6.62 22.34
C GLU A 48 1.21 -6.39 23.80
N LYS A 49 2.02 -6.88 24.75
CA LYS A 49 1.78 -6.64 26.17
C LYS A 49 1.74 -5.16 26.53
N ALA A 50 2.57 -4.33 25.89
CA ALA A 50 2.54 -2.89 26.14
C ALA A 50 1.22 -2.26 25.65
N PHE A 51 0.65 -2.73 24.54
CA PHE A 51 -0.66 -2.30 24.06
C PHE A 51 -1.80 -2.81 24.94
N GLU A 52 -1.82 -4.10 25.28
CA GLU A 52 -2.83 -4.72 26.15
C GLU A 52 -2.93 -4.02 27.52
N ASN A 53 -1.77 -3.76 28.14
CA ASN A 53 -1.70 -3.11 29.45
C ASN A 53 -1.75 -1.58 29.38
N LYS A 54 -1.83 -0.99 28.19
CA LYS A 54 -1.74 0.46 27.96
C LYS A 54 -0.50 1.08 28.62
N ASP A 55 0.62 0.36 28.61
CA ASP A 55 1.90 0.77 29.19
C ASP A 55 2.74 1.59 28.20
N TYR A 56 2.58 2.92 28.28
CA TYR A 56 3.35 3.86 27.47
C TYR A 56 4.87 3.75 27.71
N SER A 57 5.32 3.50 28.94
CA SER A 57 6.75 3.47 29.26
C SER A 57 7.40 2.27 28.59
N ALA A 58 6.82 1.09 28.75
CA ALA A 58 7.29 -0.13 28.09
C ALA A 58 7.29 0.03 26.56
N TRP A 59 6.21 0.59 26.01
CA TRP A 59 6.13 0.87 24.57
C TRP A 59 7.23 1.83 24.11
N LYS A 60 7.47 2.92 24.83
CA LYS A 60 8.47 3.94 24.48
C LYS A 60 9.88 3.35 24.47
N ASP A 61 10.20 2.50 25.45
CA ASP A 61 11.50 1.83 25.55
C ASP A 61 11.71 0.85 24.39
N LEU A 62 10.67 0.11 23.98
CA LEU A 62 10.70 -0.77 22.80
C LEU A 62 10.79 -0.01 21.47
N MET A 63 10.31 1.22 21.44
CA MET A 63 10.37 2.09 20.26
C MET A 63 11.70 2.81 20.11
N GLN A 64 12.44 3.07 21.20
CA GLN A 64 13.76 3.71 21.19
C GLN A 64 13.81 5.02 20.37
N GLY A 65 12.73 5.80 20.36
CA GLY A 65 12.65 7.04 19.58
C GLY A 65 12.60 6.84 18.05
N ARG A 66 12.35 5.62 17.57
CA ARG A 66 12.33 5.30 16.15
C ARG A 66 10.99 5.66 15.51
N GLY A 67 11.09 6.34 14.36
CA GLY A 67 9.95 6.65 13.51
C GLY A 67 9.09 7.79 14.04
N ARG A 68 8.20 8.30 13.19
CA ARG A 68 7.34 9.44 13.54
C ARG A 68 6.39 9.15 14.71
N VAL A 69 6.04 7.88 14.94
CA VAL A 69 5.13 7.49 16.01
C VAL A 69 5.68 7.84 17.40
N SER A 70 6.99 7.75 17.63
CA SER A 70 7.59 8.11 18.92
C SER A 70 7.62 9.61 19.20
N GLN A 71 7.37 10.45 18.19
CA GLN A 71 7.32 11.91 18.32
C GLN A 71 5.91 12.43 18.59
N VAL A 72 4.92 11.65 18.19
CA VAL A 72 3.50 12.03 18.17
C VAL A 72 2.73 11.38 19.32
N VAL A 73 3.12 10.16 19.69
CA VAL A 73 2.49 9.43 20.78
C VAL A 73 3.08 9.88 22.12
N THR A 74 2.20 10.31 23.00
CA THR A 74 2.49 10.80 24.36
C THR A 74 1.78 9.89 25.37
N PRO A 75 2.13 9.95 26.67
CA PRO A 75 1.41 9.19 27.70
C PRO A 75 -0.10 9.48 27.67
N GLU A 76 -0.48 10.72 27.38
CA GLU A 76 -1.85 11.22 27.38
C GLU A 76 -2.70 10.62 26.24
N ASN A 77 -2.09 10.33 25.10
CA ASN A 77 -2.79 9.82 23.92
C ASN A 77 -2.52 8.33 23.65
N PHE A 78 -1.66 7.68 24.45
CA PHE A 78 -1.28 6.29 24.27
C PHE A 78 -2.48 5.34 24.29
N SER A 79 -3.46 5.56 25.18
CA SER A 79 -4.68 4.75 25.23
C SER A 79 -5.46 4.73 23.92
N LYS A 80 -5.54 5.88 23.22
CA LYS A 80 -6.17 5.96 21.88
C LYS A 80 -5.31 5.25 20.83
N PHE A 81 -3.99 5.36 20.95
CA PHE A 81 -3.08 4.67 20.04
C PHE A 81 -3.17 3.15 20.19
N ALA A 82 -3.30 2.64 21.43
CA ALA A 82 -3.54 1.22 21.71
C ALA A 82 -4.90 0.74 21.16
N GLU A 83 -5.95 1.53 21.28
CA GLU A 83 -7.25 1.24 20.66
C GLU A 83 -7.14 1.14 19.13
N ALA A 84 -6.38 2.04 18.50
CA ALA A 84 -6.11 1.94 17.07
C ALA A 84 -5.34 0.67 16.69
N HIS A 85 -4.46 0.16 17.57
CA HIS A 85 -3.78 -1.12 17.37
C HIS A 85 -4.78 -2.29 17.41
N GLU A 86 -5.60 -2.36 18.45
CA GLU A 86 -6.61 -3.39 18.64
C GLU A 86 -7.60 -3.45 17.46
N LEU A 87 -8.05 -2.29 16.98
CA LEU A 87 -8.91 -2.21 15.79
C LEU A 87 -8.22 -2.73 14.52
N MET A 88 -6.91 -2.53 14.37
CA MET A 88 -6.16 -3.10 13.24
C MET A 88 -6.10 -4.63 13.33
N GLU A 89 -5.90 -5.19 14.51
CA GLU A 89 -5.89 -6.65 14.72
C GLU A 89 -7.24 -7.29 14.44
N GLN A 90 -8.33 -6.59 14.77
CA GLN A 90 -9.70 -6.98 14.43
C GLN A 90 -10.04 -6.80 12.94
N GLY A 91 -9.11 -6.30 12.13
CA GLY A 91 -9.34 -6.01 10.71
C GLY A 91 -10.18 -4.75 10.44
N LYS A 92 -10.50 -3.95 11.46
CA LYS A 92 -11.26 -2.70 11.37
C LYS A 92 -10.36 -1.53 10.96
N VAL A 93 -9.73 -1.68 9.79
CA VAL A 93 -8.70 -0.76 9.28
C VAL A 93 -9.20 0.68 9.16
N ALA A 94 -10.44 0.90 8.71
CA ALA A 94 -10.98 2.24 8.54
C ALA A 94 -11.15 3.00 9.87
N GLU A 95 -11.55 2.29 10.94
CA GLU A 95 -11.73 2.88 12.27
C GLU A 95 -10.38 3.21 12.90
N ALA A 96 -9.44 2.26 12.84
CA ALA A 96 -8.07 2.47 13.27
C ALA A 96 -7.40 3.65 12.55
N GLN A 97 -7.64 3.79 11.23
CA GLN A 97 -7.09 4.89 10.45
C GLN A 97 -7.62 6.25 10.88
N LYS A 98 -8.90 6.38 11.26
CA LYS A 98 -9.45 7.64 11.79
C LYS A 98 -8.71 8.06 13.06
N ILE A 99 -8.55 7.14 14.02
CA ILE A 99 -7.82 7.43 15.26
C ILE A 99 -6.37 7.83 14.95
N ARG A 100 -5.71 7.09 14.04
CA ARG A 100 -4.34 7.44 13.62
C ARG A 100 -4.28 8.81 12.96
N GLN A 101 -5.26 9.19 12.15
CA GLN A 101 -5.33 10.53 11.55
C GLN A 101 -5.52 11.62 12.60
N GLU A 102 -6.41 11.41 13.57
CA GLU A 102 -6.64 12.34 14.69
C GLU A 102 -5.40 12.53 15.56
N LEU A 103 -4.66 11.45 15.81
CA LEU A 103 -3.37 11.50 16.48
C LEU A 103 -2.30 12.17 15.60
N GLY A 104 -2.58 12.47 14.34
CA GLY A 104 -1.62 13.02 13.39
C GLY A 104 -0.73 11.94 12.78
N LEU A 105 -0.85 10.65 13.11
CA LEU A 105 -0.16 9.49 12.53
C LEU A 105 -0.69 9.05 11.15
N GLY A 106 -1.68 9.76 10.62
CA GLY A 106 -2.24 9.48 9.30
C GLY A 106 -1.16 9.48 8.21
N LEU A 107 -1.35 8.61 7.21
CA LEU A 107 -0.64 8.75 5.95
C LEU A 107 -1.02 10.12 5.40
N HIS A 108 -0.05 11.03 5.24
CA HIS A 108 -0.29 12.19 4.38
C HIS A 108 -0.82 11.65 3.05
N ASN A 109 -1.76 12.36 2.45
CA ASN A 109 -2.47 12.03 1.20
C ASN A 109 -1.53 11.83 -0.03
N GLY A 110 -0.23 11.61 0.17
CA GLY A 110 0.79 11.27 -0.82
C GLY A 110 1.53 9.94 -0.57
N SER A 111 1.34 9.23 0.55
CA SER A 111 2.03 7.94 0.79
C SER A 111 1.39 6.77 0.02
N LEU A 112 0.12 6.90 -0.39
CA LEU A 112 -0.51 6.05 -1.40
C LEU A 112 -0.02 6.41 -2.83
N LYS A 113 0.67 7.54 -2.99
CA LYS A 113 1.25 8.04 -4.25
C LYS A 113 2.77 7.83 -4.30
N GLY A 114 3.31 6.93 -3.49
CA GLY A 114 4.72 6.52 -3.52
C GLY A 114 5.06 5.48 -4.59
N GLY A 115 4.08 5.02 -5.36
CA GLY A 115 4.27 4.03 -6.43
C GLY A 115 3.98 4.52 -7.86
N MET A 116 3.76 5.83 -8.07
CA MET A 116 3.20 6.32 -9.34
C MET A 116 3.86 7.58 -9.92
N ASN A 117 5.13 7.84 -9.59
CA ASN A 117 5.90 8.89 -10.27
C ASN A 117 7.40 8.57 -10.35
N GLY A 118 7.72 7.34 -10.77
CA GLY A 118 9.06 6.89 -11.12
C GLY A 118 9.22 6.72 -12.63
N THR A 119 8.74 7.68 -13.43
CA THR A 119 9.16 7.81 -14.84
C THR A 119 10.63 8.25 -14.84
N GLY A 120 11.52 7.32 -14.44
CA GLY A 120 12.95 7.40 -14.61
C GLY A 120 13.27 7.23 -16.08
N MET A 121 12.95 8.26 -16.87
CA MET A 121 13.43 8.44 -18.21
C MET A 121 14.93 8.78 -18.12
N HIS A 122 15.75 7.79 -17.78
CA HIS A 122 17.19 7.83 -18.02
C HIS A 122 17.47 7.04 -19.29
N ARG A 123 16.92 7.57 -20.39
CA ARG A 123 17.45 7.31 -21.71
C ARG A 123 18.81 8.01 -21.72
N GLY A 124 19.87 7.25 -21.49
CA GLY A 124 21.24 7.69 -21.69
C GLY A 124 21.39 8.19 -23.12
N MET A 125 21.30 9.50 -23.28
CA MET A 125 21.67 10.22 -24.48
C MET A 125 23.08 10.78 -24.22
N ASN A 126 24.00 10.50 -25.15
CA ASN A 126 25.41 10.95 -25.25
C ASN A 126 26.42 10.07 -24.48
N ARG A 127 27.45 9.49 -25.11
CA ARG A 127 28.19 9.84 -26.33
C ARG A 127 28.60 8.60 -27.10
#